data_AF-A0A2J4YGD2-F1
#
_entry.id   AF-A0A2J4YGD2-F1
#
_cell.length_a   1.000
_cell.length_b   1.000
_cell.length_c   1.000
_cell.angle_alpha   90.00
_cell.angle_beta   90.00
_cell.angle_gamma   90.00
#
_symmetry.space_group_name_H-M   'P 1'
#
loop_
_entity.id
_entity.type
_entity.pdbx_description
1 polymer ?
#
loop_
_entity_poly.entity_id
_entity_poly.type
_entity_poly.pdbx_seq_one_letter_code
_entity_poly.pdbx_strand_id
1 'polypeptide(L)'
;MHYQWDFSLVWQNLPVLLKGLGVTLELWLLAGIVGTLIGLAVGVVRARGPRYFYPLTSAFVEVFRNTPVLIPVPYTHLRAHET
;
A
#
# COMPACT_ATOMS: atom_id res chain seq x y z
N MET A 1 -9.23 34.77 -17.37
CA MET A 1 -8.98 33.90 -16.20
C MET A 1 -7.58 34.21 -15.67
N HIS A 2 -7.48 35.07 -14.65
CA HIS A 2 -6.18 35.48 -14.07
C HIS A 2 -5.97 34.68 -12.78
N TYR A 3 -5.44 33.47 -12.90
CA TYR A 3 -5.11 32.63 -11.74
C TYR A 3 -3.81 33.15 -11.14
N GLN A 4 -3.85 33.63 -9.91
CA GLN A 4 -2.65 34.05 -9.19
C GLN A 4 -2.22 32.92 -8.26
N TRP A 5 -1.03 32.39 -8.50
CA TRP A 5 -0.45 31.34 -7.68
C TRP A 5 -0.05 31.91 -6.31
N ASP A 6 -0.80 31.53 -5.27
CA ASP A 6 -0.48 31.89 -3.89
C ASP A 6 0.20 30.71 -3.17
N PHE A 7 1.53 30.77 -3.10
CA PHE A 7 2.33 29.78 -2.38
C PHE A 7 2.46 30.07 -0.88
N SER A 8 1.93 31.20 -0.38
CA SER A 8 1.98 31.52 1.05
C SER A 8 1.24 30.49 1.90
N LEU A 9 0.17 29.90 1.33
CA LEU A 9 -0.60 28.80 1.93
C LEU A 9 0.24 27.56 2.19
N VAL A 10 1.22 27.24 1.33
CA VAL A 10 2.10 26.07 1.52
C VAL A 10 3.00 26.28 2.72
N TRP A 11 3.60 27.48 2.84
CA TRP A 11 4.48 27.82 3.94
C TRP A 11 3.73 27.89 5.28
N GLN A 12 2.50 28.41 5.29
CA GLN A 12 1.64 28.45 6.49
C GLN A 12 1.24 27.05 6.97
N ASN A 13 1.02 26.10 6.05
CA ASN A 13 0.61 24.74 6.36
C ASN A 13 1.79 23.74 6.39
N LEU A 14 3.02 24.21 6.27
CA LEU A 14 4.22 23.38 6.26
C LEU A 14 4.30 22.40 7.45
N PRO A 15 3.96 22.78 8.70
CA PRO A 15 3.98 21.84 9.82
C PRO A 15 3.02 20.65 9.63
N VAL A 16 1.84 20.89 9.05
CA VAL A 16 0.86 19.84 8.76
C VAL A 16 1.34 18.94 7.63
N LEU A 17 1.95 19.52 6.60
CA LEU A 17 2.54 18.77 5.48
C LEU A 17 3.70 17.88 5.96
N LEU A 18 4.58 18.39 6.83
CA LEU A 18 5.67 17.62 7.42
C LEU A 18 5.16 16.49 8.31
N LYS A 19 4.07 16.70 9.05
CA LYS A 19 3.41 15.64 9.82
C LYS A 19 2.88 14.54 8.90
N GLY A 20 2.22 14.90 7.79
CA GLY A 20 1.76 13.95 6.78
C GLY A 20 2.89 13.17 6.10
N LEU A 21 4.01 13.84 5.83
CA LEU A 21 5.24 13.21 5.32
C LEU A 21 5.77 12.18 6.33
N GLY A 22 5.82 12.53 7.61
CA GLY A 22 6.25 11.61 8.67
C GLY A 22 5.42 10.32 8.71
N VAL A 23 4.09 10.44 8.68
CA VAL A 23 3.18 9.28 8.63
C VAL A 23 3.40 8.45 7.36
N THR A 24 3.63 9.10 6.22
CA THR A 24 3.89 8.40 4.95
C THR A 24 5.18 7.58 5.03
N LEU A 25 6.25 8.16 5.59
CA LEU A 25 7.52 7.47 5.78
C LEU A 25 7.40 6.31 6.76
N GLU A 26 6.68 6.48 7.86
CA GLU A 26 6.43 5.43 8.85
C GLU A 26 5.70 4.24 8.20
N LEU A 27 4.60 4.51 7.52
CA LEU A 27 3.81 3.48 6.83
C LEU A 27 4.63 2.79 5.74
N TRP A 28 5.37 3.55 4.93
CA TRP A 28 6.22 3.01 3.87
C TRP A 28 7.31 2.10 4.43
N LEU A 29 7.97 2.52 5.51
CA LEU A 29 9.04 1.75 6.14
C LEU A 29 8.50 0.46 6.76
N LEU A 30 7.41 0.55 7.53
CA LEU A 30 6.80 -0.61 8.18
C LEU A 30 6.24 -1.61 7.16
N ALA A 31 5.47 -1.12 6.18
CA ALA A 31 4.93 -1.95 5.12
C ALA A 31 6.05 -2.56 4.26
N GLY A 32 7.10 -1.79 3.97
CA GLY A 32 8.27 -2.26 3.23
C GLY A 32 9.01 -3.38 3.96
N ILE A 33 9.30 -3.22 5.25
CA ILE A 33 9.99 -4.23 6.06
C ILE A 33 9.13 -5.49 6.17
N VAL A 34 7.87 -5.36 6.58
CA VAL A 34 6.97 -6.50 6.78
C VAL A 34 6.71 -7.22 5.46
N GLY A 35 6.43 -6.47 4.39
CA GLY A 35 6.22 -7.03 3.05
C GLY A 35 7.46 -7.74 2.51
N THR A 36 8.65 -7.20 2.75
CA THR A 36 9.92 -7.83 2.35
C THR A 36 10.17 -9.11 3.12
N LEU A 37 9.97 -9.13 4.44
CA LEU A 37 10.15 -10.32 5.26
C LEU A 37 9.19 -11.45 4.86
N ILE A 38 7.92 -11.12 4.65
CA ILE A 38 6.90 -12.08 4.19
C ILE A 38 7.24 -12.57 2.79
N GLY A 39 7.56 -11.65 1.86
CA GLY A 39 7.93 -11.99 0.49
C GLY A 39 9.19 -12.88 0.41
N LEU A 40 10.18 -12.60 1.26
CA LEU A 40 11.40 -13.41 1.37
C LEU A 40 11.09 -14.81 1.90
N ALA A 41 10.30 -14.93 2.97
CA ALA A 41 9.91 -16.22 3.54
C ALA A 41 9.16 -17.08 2.50
N VAL A 42 8.17 -16.49 1.81
CA VAL A 42 7.43 -17.15 0.73
C VAL A 42 8.36 -17.52 -0.43
N GLY A 43 9.30 -16.66 -0.80
CA GLY A 43 10.30 -16.93 -1.84
C GLY A 43 11.22 -18.10 -1.50
N VAL A 44 11.70 -18.17 -0.25
CA VAL A 44 12.55 -19.28 0.23
C VAL A 44 11.79 -20.59 0.23
N VAL A 45 10.55 -20.61 0.72
CA VAL A 45 9.68 -21.81 0.70
C VAL A 45 9.40 -22.25 -0.73
N ARG A 46 9.22 -21.31 -1.68
CA ARG A 46 9.04 -21.65 -3.09
C ARG A 46 10.31 -22.21 -3.73
N ALA A 47 11.49 -21.72 -3.35
CA ALA A 47 12.77 -22.13 -3.94
C ALA A 47 13.28 -23.49 -3.43
N ARG A 48 13.04 -23.82 -2.15
CA ARG A 48 13.61 -25.03 -1.51
C ARG A 48 12.58 -25.93 -0.84
N GLY A 49 11.30 -25.55 -0.81
CA GLY A 49 10.26 -26.27 -0.07
C GLY A 49 9.67 -27.48 -0.81
N PRO A 50 8.96 -28.37 -0.09
CA PRO A 50 8.24 -29.50 -0.67
C PRO A 50 7.22 -29.04 -1.72
N ARG A 51 7.06 -29.83 -2.79
CA ARG A 51 6.14 -29.54 -3.92
C ARG A 51 4.70 -29.26 -3.48
N TYR A 52 4.29 -29.73 -2.30
CA TYR A 52 2.97 -29.52 -1.71
C TYR A 52 2.68 -28.06 -1.32
N PHE A 53 3.69 -27.26 -0.93
CA PHE A 53 3.50 -25.85 -0.55
C PHE A 53 3.52 -24.89 -1.76
N TYR A 54 3.89 -25.40 -2.94
CA TYR A 54 3.95 -24.64 -4.18
C TYR A 54 2.59 -24.05 -4.63
N PRO A 55 1.47 -24.81 -4.63
CA PRO A 55 0.18 -24.22 -5.01
C PRO A 55 -0.28 -23.13 -4.03
N LEU A 56 -0.06 -23.32 -2.72
CA LEU A 56 -0.46 -22.35 -1.70
C LEU A 56 0.34 -21.03 -1.83
N THR A 57 1.66 -21.13 -1.97
CA THR A 57 2.51 -19.95 -2.17
C THR A 57 2.26 -19.26 -3.51
N SER A 58 1.93 -20.03 -4.56
CA SER A 58 1.57 -19.47 -5.86
C SER A 58 0.25 -18.71 -5.80
N ALA A 59 -0.80 -19.30 -5.21
CA ALA A 59 -2.10 -18.66 -5.07
C ALA A 59 -1.99 -17.37 -4.22
N PHE A 60 -1.24 -17.41 -3.12
CA PHE A 60 -0.95 -16.21 -2.33
C PHE A 60 -0.32 -15.12 -3.22
N VAL A 61 0.83 -15.41 -3.84
CA VAL A 61 1.55 -14.43 -4.65
C VAL A 61 0.71 -13.91 -5.83
N GLU A 62 -0.06 -14.78 -6.48
CA GLU A 62 -0.88 -14.45 -7.63
C GLU A 62 -2.05 -13.53 -7.23
N VAL A 63 -2.74 -13.82 -6.12
CA VAL A 63 -3.78 -12.93 -5.59
C VAL A 63 -3.21 -11.57 -5.23
N PHE A 64 -2.09 -11.50 -4.51
CA PHE A 64 -1.50 -10.23 -4.09
C PHE A 64 -0.90 -9.41 -5.24
N ARG A 65 -0.46 -10.04 -6.35
CA ARG A 65 -0.01 -9.32 -7.55
C ARG A 65 -1.16 -8.89 -8.46
N ASN A 66 -2.20 -9.70 -8.55
CA ASN A 66 -3.30 -9.48 -9.49
C ASN A 66 -4.45 -8.68 -8.87
N THR A 67 -4.50 -8.51 -7.55
CA THR A 67 -5.51 -7.67 -6.90
C THR A 67 -5.05 -6.20 -6.93
N PRO A 68 -5.69 -5.32 -7.71
CA PRO A 68 -5.41 -3.90 -7.60
C PRO A 68 -5.80 -3.42 -6.20
N VAL A 69 -4.86 -2.78 -5.49
CA VAL A 69 -5.05 -2.18 -4.15
C VAL A 69 -6.24 -1.20 -4.11
N LEU A 70 -6.66 -0.72 -5.28
CA LEU A 70 -7.79 0.16 -5.47
C LEU A 70 -9.17 -0.52 -5.40
N ILE A 71 -9.32 -1.85 -5.32
CA ILE A 71 -10.66 -2.47 -5.31
C ILE A 71 -11.36 -2.50 -3.93
N PRO A 72 -10.66 -2.66 -2.78
CA PRO A 72 -11.34 -2.74 -1.48
C PRO A 72 -11.93 -1.41 -1.02
N VAL A 73 -11.23 -0.30 -1.26
CA VAL A 73 -11.59 1.05 -0.79
C VAL A 73 -12.87 1.60 -1.47
N PRO A 74 -12.99 1.63 -2.81
CA PRO A 74 -14.21 2.09 -3.46
C PRO A 74 -15.38 1.16 -3.23
N TYR A 75 -15.20 -0.16 -3.10
CA TYR A 75 -16.34 -1.06 -2.85
C TYR A 75 -16.99 -0.80 -1.49
N THR A 76 -16.19 -0.53 -0.45
CA THR A 76 -16.71 -0.13 0.86
C THR A 76 -17.36 1.26 0.85
N HIS A 77 -16.84 2.21 0.06
CA HIS A 77 -17.42 3.56 -0.04
C HIS A 77 -18.67 3.60 -0.92
N LEU A 78 -18.75 2.82 -2.00
CA LEU A 78 -19.91 2.73 -2.88
C LEU A 78 -21.11 2.11 -2.16
N ARG A 79 -20.88 1.08 -1.33
CA ARG A 79 -21.94 0.44 -0.54
C ARG A 79 -22.50 1.34 0.57
N ALA A 80 -21.75 2.35 1.02
CA ALA A 80 -22.21 3.30 2.04
C ALA A 80 -23.17 4.39 1.50
N HIS A 81 -23.25 4.56 0.18
CA HIS A 81 -24.17 5.49 -0.48
C HIS A 81 -25.44 4.81 -1.03
N GLU A 82 -25.56 3.49 -0.89
CA GLU A 82 -26.73 2.70 -1.33
C GLU A 82 -27.73 2.41 -0.18
N THR A 83 -27.49 2.92 1.04
CA THR A 83 -28.39 2.84 2.21
C THR A 83 -28.81 4.22 2.66
#